data_AF-A0A5D3FAW3-F1
#
_entry.id   AF-A0A5D3FAW3-F1
#
_cell.length_a   1.000
_cell.length_b   1.000
_cell.length_c   1.000
_cell.angle_alpha   90.00
_cell.angle_beta   90.00
_cell.angle_gamma   90.00
#
_symmetry.space_group_name_H-M   'P 1'
#
loop_
_entity.id
_entity.type
_entity.pdbx_description
1 polymer ?
#
loop_
_entity_poly.entity_id
_entity_poly.type
_entity_poly.pdbx_seq_one_letter_code
_entity_poly.pdbx_strand_id
1 'polypeptide(L)'
;MAKSDWPVERFIDTLDRVIKETGLSQVELAALVPMDQSQFSRWKSGGSRPRYESLLAFARAIEEHHPNLSIKREEILAAGGYADATRMIAPNGNTAAHSVHIPGDVHLSALEPWEQHIWFTPDMTVEQRRGLIRFARLERGELTDDLASLLKLSDALNQVVARHLRKNLKELEDPPAAG
;
A
#
# COMPACT_ATOMS: atom_id res chain seq x y z
N MET A 1 -20.92 4.67 -20.68
CA MET A 1 -20.34 4.83 -19.32
C MET A 1 -19.68 3.51 -18.96
N ALA A 2 -18.35 3.48 -18.89
CA ALA A 2 -17.64 2.28 -18.44
C ALA A 2 -18.03 2.00 -16.99
N LYS A 3 -18.68 0.85 -16.73
CA LYS A 3 -18.95 0.40 -15.37
C LYS A 3 -17.61 0.23 -14.66
N SER A 4 -17.43 0.92 -13.55
CA SER A 4 -16.22 0.79 -12.74
C SER A 4 -16.09 -0.67 -12.29
N ASP A 5 -14.96 -1.30 -12.60
CA ASP A 5 -14.70 -2.73 -12.36
C ASP A 5 -14.38 -3.05 -10.88
N TRP A 6 -14.86 -2.21 -9.96
CA TRP A 6 -14.69 -2.38 -8.53
C TRP A 6 -16.07 -2.29 -7.85
N PRO A 7 -16.26 -2.94 -6.70
CA PRO A 7 -17.59 -3.15 -6.14
C PRO A 7 -18.10 -1.90 -5.39
N VAL A 8 -18.40 -0.83 -6.15
CA VAL A 8 -18.80 0.50 -5.66
C VAL A 8 -19.96 0.44 -4.68
N GLU A 9 -21.04 -0.25 -5.03
CA GLU A 9 -22.25 -0.34 -4.18
C GLU A 9 -21.93 -0.99 -2.83
N ARG A 10 -21.23 -2.14 -2.87
CA ARG A 10 -20.76 -2.82 -1.67
C ARG A 10 -19.84 -1.93 -0.82
N PHE A 11 -19.00 -1.12 -1.46
CA PHE A 11 -18.14 -0.18 -0.75
C PHE A 11 -18.93 0.89 -0.02
N ILE A 12 -19.89 1.52 -0.71
CA ILE A 12 -20.75 2.55 -0.14
C ILE A 12 -21.55 1.99 1.05
N ASP A 13 -22.12 0.79 0.90
CA ASP A 13 -22.85 0.10 1.97
C ASP A 13 -21.96 -0.18 3.19
N THR A 14 -20.71 -0.56 2.94
CA THR A 14 -19.74 -0.81 4.01
C THR A 14 -19.42 0.47 4.77
N LEU A 15 -19.22 1.59 4.07
CA LEU A 15 -19.00 2.89 4.72
C LEU A 15 -20.24 3.35 5.50
N ASP A 16 -21.45 3.10 5.00
CA ASP A 16 -22.68 3.41 5.75
C ASP A 16 -22.81 2.61 7.04
N ARG A 17 -22.43 1.33 7.00
CA ARG A 17 -22.40 0.52 8.22
C ARG A 17 -21.34 1.02 9.21
N VAL A 18 -20.15 1.44 8.73
CA VAL A 18 -19.14 2.06 9.60
C VAL A 18 -19.71 3.32 10.26
N ILE A 19 -20.35 4.21 9.51
CA ILE A 19 -21.00 5.41 10.05
C ILE A 19 -22.05 5.04 11.11
N LYS A 20 -22.90 4.06 10.80
CA LYS A 20 -23.98 3.63 11.70
C LYS A 20 -23.46 3.01 13.00
N GLU A 21 -22.43 2.19 12.94
CA GLU A 21 -21.89 1.48 14.10
C GLU A 21 -20.96 2.35 14.95
N THR A 22 -20.23 3.29 14.33
CA THR A 22 -19.39 4.26 15.06
C THR A 22 -20.21 5.43 15.63
N GLY A 23 -21.33 5.77 15.02
CA GLY A 23 -22.11 6.97 15.32
C GLY A 23 -21.45 8.27 14.87
N LEU A 24 -20.31 8.20 14.17
CA LEU A 24 -19.53 9.35 13.74
C LEU A 24 -20.04 9.90 12.40
N SER A 25 -20.01 11.22 12.27
CA SER A 25 -20.27 11.90 11.01
C SER A 25 -19.13 11.68 10.01
N GLN A 26 -19.38 11.97 8.72
CA GLN A 26 -18.35 11.88 7.68
C GLN A 26 -17.13 12.77 7.97
N VAL A 27 -17.35 13.92 8.63
CA VAL A 27 -16.28 14.85 9.01
C VAL A 27 -15.41 14.26 10.10
N GLU A 28 -16.03 13.67 11.12
CA GLU A 28 -15.32 13.04 12.24
C GLU A 28 -14.54 11.80 11.76
N LEU A 29 -15.13 10.98 10.89
CA LEU A 29 -14.45 9.84 10.27
C LEU A 29 -13.27 10.26 9.40
N ALA A 30 -13.41 11.35 8.64
CA ALA A 30 -12.31 11.89 7.85
C ALA A 30 -11.19 12.42 8.75
N ALA A 31 -11.51 13.01 9.90
CA ALA A 31 -10.54 13.54 10.85
C ALA A 31 -9.72 12.46 11.60
N LEU A 32 -10.18 11.19 11.62
CA LEU A 32 -9.43 10.07 12.20
C LEU A 32 -8.15 9.74 11.43
N VAL A 33 -8.05 10.18 10.17
CA VAL A 33 -6.90 9.95 9.29
C VAL A 33 -6.49 11.30 8.71
N PRO A 34 -5.22 11.55 8.35
CA PRO A 34 -4.86 12.73 7.55
C PRO A 34 -5.40 12.60 6.12
N MET A 35 -6.72 12.62 5.97
CA MET A 35 -7.47 12.52 4.73
C MET A 35 -8.37 13.74 4.59
N ASP A 36 -8.42 14.30 3.37
CA ASP A 36 -9.29 15.43 3.07
C ASP A 36 -10.77 15.02 3.07
N GLN A 37 -11.66 15.86 3.63
CA GLN A 37 -13.10 15.59 3.68
C GLN A 37 -13.71 15.32 2.30
N SER A 38 -13.22 16.01 1.26
CA SER A 38 -13.68 15.80 -0.12
C SER A 38 -13.36 14.40 -0.64
N GLN A 39 -12.31 13.76 -0.12
CA GLN A 39 -11.96 12.38 -0.46
C GLN A 39 -13.00 11.40 0.09
N PHE A 40 -13.40 11.54 1.35
CA PHE A 40 -14.45 10.68 1.93
C PHE A 40 -15.80 10.88 1.24
N SER A 41 -16.15 12.12 0.90
CA SER A 41 -17.37 12.43 0.14
C SER A 41 -17.38 11.75 -1.24
N ARG A 42 -16.25 11.78 -1.97
CA ARG A 42 -16.09 11.08 -3.26
C ARG A 42 -16.19 9.56 -3.13
N TRP A 43 -15.73 9.00 -2.01
CA TRP A 43 -15.89 7.57 -1.72
C TRP A 43 -17.36 7.21 -1.50
N LYS A 44 -18.08 8.01 -0.69
CA LYS A 44 -19.50 7.80 -0.40
C LYS A 44 -20.42 7.99 -1.60
N SER A 45 -20.05 8.83 -2.56
CA SER A 45 -20.79 8.99 -3.81
C SER A 45 -20.39 7.99 -4.90
N GLY A 46 -19.39 7.14 -4.65
CA GLY A 46 -18.82 6.24 -5.66
C GLY A 46 -18.07 6.97 -6.77
N GLY A 47 -17.83 8.27 -6.63
CA GLY A 47 -17.15 9.12 -7.61
C GLY A 47 -15.66 8.80 -7.76
N SER A 48 -15.06 8.10 -6.79
CA SER A 48 -13.70 7.57 -6.93
C SER A 48 -13.48 6.28 -6.17
N ARG A 49 -12.66 5.39 -6.77
CA ARG A 49 -12.12 4.23 -6.08
C ARG A 49 -11.09 4.71 -5.04
N PRO A 50 -11.19 4.28 -3.77
CA PRO A 50 -10.14 4.56 -2.78
C PRO A 50 -8.81 3.96 -3.26
N ARG A 51 -7.67 4.57 -2.91
CA ARG A 51 -6.37 3.91 -3.04
C ARG A 51 -6.16 2.95 -1.86
N TYR A 52 -5.40 1.89 -2.08
CA TYR A 52 -5.13 0.89 -1.04
C TYR A 52 -4.57 1.50 0.24
N GLU A 53 -3.51 2.33 0.14
CA GLU A 53 -2.87 2.97 1.31
C GLU A 53 -3.85 3.84 2.11
N SER A 54 -4.62 4.69 1.42
CA SER A 54 -5.60 5.55 2.08
C SER A 54 -6.71 4.75 2.75
N LEU A 55 -7.18 3.67 2.11
CA LEU A 55 -8.20 2.81 2.69
C LEU A 55 -7.68 1.98 3.86
N LEU A 56 -6.44 1.51 3.78
CA LEU A 56 -5.77 0.80 4.87
C LEU A 56 -5.58 1.70 6.08
N ALA A 57 -5.13 2.94 5.87
CA ALA A 57 -5.01 3.93 6.94
C ALA A 57 -6.35 4.19 7.61
N PHE A 58 -7.41 4.40 6.82
CA PHE A 58 -8.78 4.51 7.32
C PHE A 58 -9.21 3.29 8.13
N ALA A 59 -9.08 2.09 7.56
CA ALA A 59 -9.53 0.87 8.21
C ALA A 59 -8.76 0.56 9.51
N ARG A 60 -7.46 0.91 9.59
CA ARG A 60 -6.67 0.81 10.83
C ARG A 60 -7.14 1.79 11.89
N ALA A 61 -7.38 3.05 11.52
CA ALA A 61 -7.89 4.05 12.47
C ALA A 61 -9.26 3.64 13.04
N ILE A 62 -10.13 3.10 12.20
CA ILE A 62 -11.43 2.57 12.64
C ILE A 62 -11.27 1.40 13.64
N GLU A 63 -10.38 0.46 13.34
CA GLU A 63 -10.09 -0.68 14.22
C GLU A 63 -9.48 -0.25 15.57
N GLU A 64 -8.59 0.75 15.56
CA GLU A 64 -7.93 1.29 16.76
C GLU A 64 -8.90 2.08 17.65
N HIS A 65 -9.70 2.96 17.07
CA HIS A 65 -10.64 3.81 17.82
C HIS A 65 -11.93 3.07 18.20
N HIS A 66 -12.31 2.03 17.45
CA HIS A 66 -13.55 1.29 17.65
C HIS A 66 -13.32 -0.24 17.52
N PRO A 67 -12.59 -0.87 18.46
CA PRO A 67 -12.21 -2.29 18.38
C PRO A 67 -13.41 -3.25 18.41
N ASN A 68 -14.54 -2.80 18.96
CA ASN A 68 -15.77 -3.59 19.12
C ASN A 68 -16.71 -3.53 17.91
N LEU A 69 -16.31 -2.90 16.79
CA LEU A 69 -17.11 -2.90 15.57
C LEU A 69 -17.28 -4.32 15.02
N SER A 70 -18.46 -4.56 14.45
CA SER A 70 -18.74 -5.82 13.77
C SER A 70 -17.96 -5.90 12.45
N ILE A 71 -17.80 -4.76 11.78
CA ILE A 71 -17.03 -4.61 10.56
C ILE A 71 -15.54 -4.61 10.91
N LYS A 72 -14.81 -5.55 10.32
CA LYS A 72 -13.35 -5.64 10.48
C LYS A 72 -12.61 -4.94 9.34
N ARG A 73 -11.35 -4.62 9.59
CA ARG A 73 -10.46 -3.98 8.61
C ARG A 73 -10.47 -4.69 7.25
N GLU A 74 -10.43 -6.01 7.27
CA GLU A 74 -10.41 -6.87 6.07
C GLU A 74 -11.69 -6.71 5.25
N GLU A 75 -12.84 -6.52 5.91
CA GLU A 75 -14.12 -6.30 5.25
C GLU A 75 -14.16 -4.94 4.55
N ILE A 76 -13.64 -3.89 5.20
CA ILE A 76 -13.51 -2.54 4.63
C ILE A 76 -12.63 -2.57 3.36
N LEU A 77 -11.48 -3.23 3.44
CA LEU A 77 -10.58 -3.41 2.29
C LEU A 77 -11.24 -4.22 1.17
N ALA A 78 -11.90 -5.33 1.52
CA ALA A 78 -12.61 -6.16 0.56
C ALA A 78 -13.69 -5.38 -0.21
N ALA A 79 -14.41 -4.53 0.51
CA ALA A 79 -15.43 -3.66 -0.07
C ALA A 79 -14.83 -2.61 -1.03
N GLY A 80 -13.60 -2.13 -0.80
CA GLY A 80 -12.86 -1.28 -1.76
C GLY A 80 -12.34 -2.01 -3.02
N GLY A 81 -12.69 -3.28 -3.19
CA GLY A 81 -12.18 -4.14 -4.26
C GLY A 81 -10.76 -4.65 -3.97
N TYR A 82 -10.35 -4.66 -2.70
CA TYR A 82 -9.07 -5.21 -2.23
C TYR A 82 -9.25 -6.55 -1.52
N ALA A 83 -10.35 -7.25 -1.81
CA ALA A 83 -10.65 -8.58 -1.27
C ALA A 83 -9.55 -9.59 -1.58
N ASP A 84 -8.81 -9.33 -2.66
CA ASP A 84 -7.67 -10.07 -3.17
C ASP A 84 -6.36 -9.26 -3.10
N ALA A 85 -6.20 -8.24 -2.23
CA ALA A 85 -4.87 -7.63 -2.02
C ALA A 85 -3.83 -8.62 -1.43
N THR A 86 -4.30 -9.77 -0.96
CA THR A 86 -3.48 -10.96 -0.66
C THR A 86 -3.22 -11.86 -1.88
N ARG A 87 -3.95 -11.71 -3.00
CA ARG A 87 -3.85 -12.49 -4.25
C ARG A 87 -3.39 -11.69 -5.49
N MET A 88 -3.25 -10.37 -5.44
CA MET A 88 -2.85 -9.55 -6.60
C MET A 88 -1.33 -9.37 -6.80
N ILE A 89 -0.50 -10.14 -6.11
CA ILE A 89 0.92 -10.28 -6.45
C ILE A 89 1.15 -11.70 -7.01
N ALA A 90 1.26 -11.78 -8.33
CA ALA A 90 1.67 -12.89 -9.20
C ALA A 90 0.58 -13.85 -9.75
N PRO A 91 0.63 -14.18 -11.06
CA PRO A 91 -0.27 -15.12 -11.73
C PRO A 91 0.10 -16.60 -11.49
N ASN A 92 0.81 -16.92 -10.40
CA ASN A 92 1.27 -18.28 -10.14
C ASN A 92 0.80 -18.68 -8.74
N GLY A 93 -0.32 -19.38 -8.70
CA GLY A 93 -0.96 -19.84 -7.47
C GLY A 93 0.03 -20.54 -6.54
N ASN A 94 0.37 -19.87 -5.44
CA ASN A 94 0.78 -20.54 -4.23
C ASN A 94 0.27 -19.73 -3.03
N THR A 95 -0.67 -20.33 -2.32
CA THR A 95 -1.39 -19.71 -1.20
C THR A 95 -0.60 -19.96 0.08
N ALA A 96 -0.05 -18.92 0.69
CA ALA A 96 0.40 -18.96 2.07
C ALA A 96 0.34 -17.55 2.68
N ALA A 97 0.04 -17.47 3.97
CA ALA A 97 0.02 -16.27 4.80
C ALA A 97 1.18 -15.31 4.52
N HIS A 98 1.01 -14.01 4.78
CA HIS A 98 2.03 -12.95 4.67
C HIS A 98 3.26 -13.21 5.56
N SER A 99 4.07 -14.21 5.22
CA SER A 99 5.43 -14.33 5.70
C SER A 99 6.26 -13.32 4.91
N VAL A 100 6.80 -12.33 5.62
CA VAL A 100 7.90 -11.51 5.09
C VAL A 100 8.96 -12.47 4.56
N HIS A 101 9.15 -12.49 3.23
CA HIS A 101 10.19 -13.32 2.63
C HIS A 101 11.54 -12.68 2.92
N ILE A 102 12.23 -13.25 3.89
CA ILE A 102 13.60 -12.90 4.27
C ILE A 102 14.50 -13.94 3.59
N PRO A 103 15.33 -13.53 2.62
CA PRO A 103 16.25 -14.43 1.95
C PRO A 103 17.17 -15.15 2.94
N GLY A 104 17.52 -16.40 2.64
CA GLY A 104 18.40 -17.20 3.52
C GLY A 104 19.82 -16.62 3.70
N ASP A 105 20.25 -15.72 2.80
CA ASP A 105 21.52 -14.99 2.92
C ASP A 105 21.43 -13.75 3.84
N VAL A 106 20.25 -13.44 4.38
CA VAL A 106 20.04 -12.31 5.30
C VAL A 106 20.07 -12.81 6.74
N HIS A 107 21.13 -12.50 7.44
CA HIS A 107 21.29 -12.81 8.86
C HIS A 107 20.74 -11.67 9.73
N LEU A 108 19.45 -11.71 10.10
CA LEU A 108 18.78 -10.63 10.85
C LEU A 108 19.46 -10.27 12.17
N SER A 109 20.05 -11.25 12.87
CA SER A 109 20.77 -11.02 14.13
C SER A 109 22.07 -10.23 13.95
N ALA A 110 22.60 -10.14 12.73
CA ALA A 110 23.79 -9.37 12.39
C ALA A 110 23.45 -7.96 11.85
N LEU A 111 22.16 -7.62 11.79
CA LEU A 111 21.68 -6.33 11.29
C LEU A 111 21.36 -5.38 12.43
N GLU A 112 21.50 -4.08 12.17
CA GLU A 112 21.06 -3.04 13.10
C GLU A 112 19.53 -3.06 13.27
N PRO A 113 18.98 -2.60 14.42
CA PRO A 113 17.53 -2.63 14.66
C PRO A 113 16.70 -1.92 13.57
N TRP A 114 17.22 -0.85 12.96
CA TRP A 114 16.55 -0.13 11.88
C TRP A 114 16.57 -0.89 10.55
N GLU A 115 17.59 -1.72 10.31
CA GLU A 115 17.68 -2.57 9.13
C GLU A 115 16.74 -3.76 9.25
N GLN A 116 16.65 -4.34 10.45
CA GLN A 116 15.66 -5.36 10.78
C GLN A 116 14.25 -4.81 10.55
N HIS A 117 13.98 -3.58 10.99
CA HIS A 117 12.70 -2.91 10.76
C HIS A 117 12.36 -2.82 9.26
N ILE A 118 13.31 -2.42 8.40
CA ILE A 118 13.11 -2.39 6.94
C ILE A 118 12.85 -3.80 6.38
N TRP A 119 13.53 -4.83 6.91
CA TRP A 119 13.26 -6.21 6.49
C TRP A 119 11.86 -6.66 6.82
N PHE A 120 11.32 -6.26 7.98
CA PHE A 120 9.95 -6.58 8.39
C PHE A 120 8.89 -5.68 7.74
N THR A 121 9.25 -4.64 7.00
CA THR A 121 8.28 -3.81 6.28
C THR A 121 7.54 -4.64 5.23
N PRO A 122 6.21 -4.78 5.34
CA PRO A 122 5.40 -5.51 4.37
C PRO A 122 5.39 -4.79 3.02
N ASP A 123 4.92 -5.46 1.97
CA ASP A 123 4.70 -4.88 0.64
C ASP A 123 5.96 -4.35 -0.09
N MET A 124 7.14 -4.67 0.45
CA MET A 124 8.43 -4.43 -0.20
C MET A 124 9.00 -5.72 -0.80
N THR A 125 9.61 -5.62 -1.97
CA THR A 125 10.45 -6.68 -2.51
C THR A 125 11.77 -6.74 -1.75
N VAL A 126 12.44 -7.89 -1.84
CA VAL A 126 13.81 -8.07 -1.33
C VAL A 126 14.75 -6.98 -1.86
N GLU A 127 14.67 -6.66 -3.15
CA GLU A 127 15.50 -5.61 -3.76
C GLU A 127 15.17 -4.21 -3.26
N GLN A 128 13.89 -3.89 -3.03
CA GLN A 128 13.50 -2.60 -2.45
C GLN A 128 14.04 -2.44 -1.03
N ARG A 129 13.97 -3.50 -0.21
CA ARG A 129 14.55 -3.50 1.15
C ARG A 129 16.06 -3.31 1.11
N ARG A 130 16.76 -4.04 0.25
CA ARG A 130 18.21 -3.87 0.03
C ARG A 130 18.55 -2.46 -0.45
N GLY A 131 17.74 -1.88 -1.34
CA GLY A 131 17.87 -0.51 -1.82
C GLY A 131 17.73 0.53 -0.72
N LEU A 132 16.68 0.43 0.11
CA LEU A 132 16.46 1.34 1.24
C LEU A 132 17.57 1.22 2.29
N ILE A 133 18.01 0.01 2.61
CA ILE A 133 19.12 -0.20 3.54
C ILE A 133 20.39 0.47 3.01
N ARG A 134 20.71 0.29 1.72
CA ARG A 134 21.86 0.97 1.11
C ARG A 134 21.70 2.49 1.11
N PHE A 135 20.51 3.01 0.80
CA PHE A 135 20.29 4.45 0.81
C PHE A 135 20.47 5.04 2.22
N ALA A 136 19.90 4.40 3.24
CA ALA A 136 20.04 4.83 4.62
C ALA A 136 21.50 4.73 5.13
N ARG A 137 22.25 3.67 4.77
CA ARG A 137 23.69 3.59 5.06
C ARG A 137 24.49 4.71 4.37
N LEU A 138 24.08 5.11 3.16
CA LEU A 138 24.73 6.18 2.42
C LEU A 138 24.51 7.54 3.10
N GLU A 139 23.28 7.85 3.47
CA GLU A 139 22.95 9.08 4.22
C GLU A 139 23.70 9.16 5.56
N ARG A 140 23.96 8.01 6.17
CA ARG A 140 24.71 7.90 7.44
C ARG A 140 26.23 7.90 7.26
N GLY A 141 26.73 7.98 6.03
CA GLY A 141 28.17 7.96 5.73
C GLY A 141 28.84 6.58 5.86
N GLU A 142 28.07 5.52 6.06
CA GLU A 142 28.52 4.15 6.32
C GLU A 142 28.90 3.39 5.02
N LEU A 143 28.66 4.00 3.85
CA LEU A 143 28.94 3.43 2.52
C LEU A 143 30.11 4.09 1.78
N THR A 144 30.84 4.98 2.45
CA THR A 144 31.83 5.87 1.83
C THR A 144 33.00 5.14 1.16
N ASP A 145 33.29 3.89 1.55
CA ASP A 145 34.42 3.11 1.03
C ASP A 145 34.03 1.84 0.22
N ASP A 146 32.73 1.58 0.00
CA ASP A 146 32.26 0.37 -0.70
C ASP A 146 31.65 0.66 -2.08
N LEU A 147 32.54 0.76 -3.08
CA LEU A 147 32.21 0.96 -4.48
C LEU A 147 31.23 -0.10 -5.03
N ALA A 148 31.32 -1.34 -4.57
CA ALA A 148 30.44 -2.41 -5.03
C ALA A 148 29.00 -2.20 -4.53
N SER A 149 28.84 -1.68 -3.31
CA SER A 149 27.52 -1.32 -2.79
C SER A 149 26.93 -0.07 -3.44
N LEU A 150 27.76 0.91 -3.81
CA LEU A 150 27.32 2.08 -4.60
C LEU A 150 26.83 1.68 -6.00
N LEU A 151 27.53 0.78 -6.69
CA LEU A 151 27.09 0.26 -7.99
C LEU A 151 25.76 -0.48 -7.87
N LYS A 152 25.59 -1.33 -6.85
CA LYS A 152 24.32 -2.04 -6.63
C LYS A 152 23.16 -1.12 -6.24
N LEU A 153 23.44 0.03 -5.60
CA LEU A 153 22.43 1.06 -5.34
C LEU A 153 22.01 1.75 -6.64
N SER A 154 22.97 2.10 -7.49
CA SER A 154 22.71 2.69 -8.82
C SER A 154 21.83 1.78 -9.68
N ASP A 155 22.14 0.48 -9.74
CA ASP A 155 21.33 -0.50 -10.49
C ASP A 155 19.90 -0.60 -9.96
N ALA A 156 19.72 -0.61 -8.64
CA ALA A 156 18.39 -0.66 -8.03
C ALA A 156 17.56 0.58 -8.38
N LEU A 157 18.17 1.78 -8.32
CA LEU A 157 17.52 3.03 -8.70
C LEU A 157 17.15 3.05 -10.19
N ASN A 158 18.05 2.62 -11.06
CA ASN A 158 17.80 2.54 -12.51
C ASN A 158 16.61 1.62 -12.83
N GLN A 159 16.45 0.50 -12.12
CA GLN A 159 15.30 -0.38 -12.31
C GLN A 159 13.97 0.26 -11.87
N VAL A 160 13.98 1.03 -10.78
CA VAL A 160 12.80 1.77 -10.32
C VAL A 160 12.40 2.83 -11.35
N VAL A 161 13.36 3.62 -11.83
CA VAL A 161 13.15 4.64 -12.85
C VAL A 161 12.64 4.02 -14.15
N ALA A 162 13.26 2.95 -14.64
CA ALA A 162 12.85 2.26 -15.86
C ALA A 162 11.40 1.73 -15.77
N ARG A 163 10.99 1.22 -14.60
CA ARG A 163 9.62 0.78 -14.37
C ARG A 163 8.63 1.95 -14.41
N HIS A 164 8.98 3.07 -13.79
CA HIS A 164 8.13 4.26 -13.78
C HIS A 164 7.98 4.86 -15.19
N LEU A 165 9.08 4.94 -15.95
CA LEU A 165 9.05 5.39 -17.33
C LEU A 165 8.21 4.47 -18.23
N ARG A 166 8.32 3.15 -18.09
CA ARG A 166 7.46 2.20 -18.84
C ARG A 166 5.98 2.35 -18.50
N LYS A 167 5.66 2.58 -17.23
CA LYS A 167 4.28 2.83 -16.79
C LYS A 167 3.74 4.10 -17.46
N ASN A 168 4.50 5.19 -17.41
CA ASN A 168 4.09 6.47 -17.98
C ASN A 168 4.02 6.42 -19.52
N LEU A 169 4.91 5.65 -20.18
CA LEU A 169 4.88 5.46 -21.63
C LEU A 169 3.62 4.68 -22.07
N LYS A 170 3.23 3.66 -21.32
CA LYS A 170 2.00 2.89 -21.58
C LYS A 170 0.74 3.76 -21.40
N GLU A 171 0.76 4.68 -20.45
CA GLU A 171 -0.33 5.66 -20.26
C GLU A 171 -0.41 6.72 -21.37
N LEU A 172 0.68 6.95 -22.12
CA LEU A 172 0.72 7.81 -23.31
C LEU A 172 0.28 7.08 -24.59
N GLU A 173 0.54 5.77 -24.70
CA GLU A 173 0.16 4.95 -25.85
C GLU A 173 -1.31 4.51 -25.84
N ASP A 174 -1.92 4.35 -24.66
CA ASP A 174 -3.36 4.17 -24.48
C ASP A 174 -3.98 5.46 -23.87
N PRO A 175 -4.15 6.54 -24.64
CA PRO A 175 -4.80 7.73 -24.13
C PRO A 175 -6.22 7.36 -23.69
N PRO A 176 -6.67 7.82 -22.49
CA PRO A 176 -8.03 7.55 -22.06
C PRO A 176 -8.99 8.05 -23.13
N ALA A 177 -9.86 7.17 -23.61
CA ALA A 177 -10.83 7.49 -24.65
C ALA A 177 -11.56 8.77 -24.24
N ALA A 178 -11.34 9.84 -25.00
CA ALA A 178 -11.96 11.13 -24.78
C ALA A 178 -13.48 10.96 -24.84
N GLY A 179 -14.13 11.05 -23.69
CA GLY A 179 -15.57 11.06 -23.52
C GLY A 179 -16.04 12.45 -23.11
#